data_AF-A0A951H8K0-F1
#
_entry.id   AF-A0A951H8K0-F1
#
_cell.length_a   1.000
_cell.length_b   1.000
_cell.length_c   1.000
_cell.angle_alpha   90.00
_cell.angle_beta   90.00
_cell.angle_gamma   90.00
#
_symmetry.space_group_name_H-M   'P 1'
#
loop_
_entity.id
_entity.type
_entity.pdbx_description
1 polymer ?
#
loop_
_entity_poly.entity_id
_entity_poly.type
_entity_poly.pdbx_seq_one_letter_code
_entity_poly.pdbx_strand_id
1 'polypeptide(L)'
;MDTELTHNLAKLLSGGGWMFHILAFIFAFLGSIAGGYFGAYGNKRGELRAIQDDFEKVKSQLQETTRLTTAIQTEITKGVWVEQQRWELRRDLYTALLKNLSEAKYTLSQVIKAETREFKGSDEERDNFTNDMLERNRIASQEIENLIHHTGVLFLSSEALETINTFLNAEKLRIKQLEDSGADYAEISAEATSWSLHLDNEIRAAYIAYDEIVNVAKADLQING
;
A
#
# COMPACT_ATOMS: atom_id res chain seq x y z
N MET A 1 11.08 116.14 29.35
CA MET A 1 11.20 114.71 29.02
C MET A 1 9.78 114.19 28.94
N ASP A 2 9.24 114.02 27.72
CA ASP A 2 7.80 113.95 27.46
C ASP A 2 7.15 112.68 28.02
N THR A 3 6.30 112.86 29.02
CA THR A 3 5.48 111.83 29.63
C THR A 3 4.44 111.25 28.67
N GLU A 4 4.03 112.00 27.64
CA GLU A 4 3.11 111.52 26.59
C GLU A 4 3.71 110.44 25.70
N LEU A 5 5.00 110.54 25.35
CA LEU A 5 5.66 109.55 24.50
C LEU A 5 5.75 108.19 25.23
N THR A 6 6.06 108.22 26.52
CA THR A 6 6.14 107.00 27.35
C THR A 6 4.77 106.36 27.59
N HIS A 7 3.70 107.15 27.69
CA HIS A 7 2.34 106.63 27.87
C HIS A 7 1.79 105.99 26.59
N ASN A 8 2.05 106.60 25.43
CA ASN A 8 1.62 106.06 24.14
C ASN A 8 2.43 104.82 23.72
N LEU A 9 3.73 104.76 24.03
CA LEU A 9 4.54 103.55 23.85
C LEU A 9 4.10 102.40 24.76
N ALA A 10 3.74 102.68 26.03
CA ALA A 10 3.21 101.67 26.93
C ALA A 10 1.85 101.13 26.45
N LYS A 11 0.98 101.99 25.92
CA LYS A 11 -0.33 101.60 25.38
C LYS A 11 -0.24 100.85 24.04
N LEU A 12 0.78 101.15 23.23
CA LEU A 12 1.10 100.42 22.00
C LEU A 12 1.71 99.04 22.30
N LEU A 13 2.53 98.93 23.34
CA LEU A 13 3.12 97.66 23.81
C LEU A 13 2.12 96.80 24.61
N SER A 14 1.20 97.39 25.37
CA SER A 14 0.16 96.67 26.12
C SER A 14 -1.08 96.36 25.28
N GLY A 15 -1.32 97.10 24.19
CA GLY A 15 -2.48 96.95 23.31
C GLY A 15 -2.36 95.84 22.26
N GLY A 16 -1.16 95.32 22.00
CA GLY A 16 -0.90 94.27 20.99
C GLY A 16 -0.77 92.84 21.53
N GLY A 17 -0.64 92.65 22.84
CA GLY A 17 -0.35 91.33 23.44
C GLY A 17 -1.48 90.32 23.29
N TRP A 18 -2.74 90.76 23.43
CA TRP A 18 -3.90 89.87 23.31
C TRP A 18 -4.08 89.31 21.89
N MET A 19 -3.72 90.09 20.86
CA MET A 19 -3.78 89.65 19.46
C MET A 19 -2.72 88.58 19.15
N PHE A 20 -1.53 88.73 19.73
CA PHE A 20 -0.47 87.71 19.67
C PHE A 20 -0.91 86.40 20.35
N HIS A 21 -1.54 86.47 21.53
CA HIS A 21 -2.05 85.28 22.22
C HIS A 21 -3.17 84.57 21.44
N ILE A 22 -4.07 85.32 20.80
CA ILE A 22 -5.12 84.74 19.93
C ILE A 22 -4.48 84.03 18.74
N LEU A 23 -3.51 84.65 18.06
CA LEU A 23 -2.80 84.02 16.94
C LEU A 23 -2.05 82.77 17.38
N ALA A 24 -1.32 82.83 18.50
CA ALA A 24 -0.63 81.67 19.07
C ALA A 24 -1.60 80.53 19.42
N PHE A 25 -2.78 80.86 19.95
CA PHE A 25 -3.83 79.89 20.26
C PHE A 25 -4.40 79.25 18.99
N ILE A 26 -4.65 80.03 17.93
CA ILE A 26 -5.11 79.50 16.63
C ILE A 26 -4.06 78.56 16.03
N PHE A 27 -2.77 78.94 16.05
CA PHE A 27 -1.70 78.08 15.56
C PHE A 27 -1.54 76.80 16.39
N ALA A 28 -1.62 76.89 17.72
CA ALA A 28 -1.58 75.71 18.60
C ALA A 28 -2.80 74.79 18.37
N PHE A 29 -3.98 75.38 18.19
CA PHE A 29 -5.22 74.65 17.91
C PHE A 29 -5.15 73.93 16.56
N LEU A 30 -4.75 74.62 15.49
CA LEU A 30 -4.53 74.04 14.16
C LEU A 30 -3.42 72.97 14.18
N GLY A 31 -2.35 73.20 14.93
CA GLY A 31 -1.28 72.23 15.15
C GLY A 31 -1.79 70.96 15.85
N SER A 32 -2.69 71.08 16.82
CA SER A 32 -3.28 69.91 17.49
C SER A 32 -4.22 69.11 16.59
N ILE A 33 -5.01 69.78 15.74
CA ILE A 33 -5.91 69.12 14.77
C ILE A 33 -5.09 68.37 13.72
N ALA A 34 -4.05 69.02 13.17
CA ALA A 34 -3.16 68.39 12.21
C ALA A 34 -2.41 67.21 12.84
N GLY A 35 -1.84 67.39 14.05
CA GLY A 35 -1.16 66.33 14.79
C GLY A 35 -2.07 65.12 15.09
N GLY A 36 -3.31 65.37 15.48
CA GLY A 36 -4.32 64.32 15.71
C GLY A 36 -4.69 63.56 14.43
N TYR A 37 -4.89 64.26 13.31
CA TYR A 37 -5.22 63.65 12.02
C TYR A 37 -4.08 62.78 11.47
N PHE A 38 -2.84 63.30 11.48
CA PHE A 38 -1.67 62.54 11.02
C PHE A 38 -1.34 61.36 11.93
N GLY A 39 -1.52 61.50 13.26
CA GLY A 39 -1.36 60.40 14.22
C GLY A 39 -2.38 59.29 14.00
N ALA A 40 -3.66 59.63 13.84
CA ALA A 40 -4.72 58.66 13.57
C ALA A 40 -4.53 57.95 12.23
N TYR A 41 -4.14 58.69 11.17
CA TYR A 41 -3.86 58.12 9.86
C TYR A 41 -2.63 57.19 9.88
N GLY A 42 -1.56 57.58 10.58
CA GLY A 42 -0.35 56.76 10.77
C GLY A 42 -0.65 55.45 11.50
N ASN A 43 -1.40 55.52 12.60
CA ASN A 43 -1.81 54.33 13.36
C ASN A 43 -2.68 53.40 12.51
N LYS A 44 -3.69 53.93 11.81
CA LYS A 44 -4.56 53.13 10.92
C LYS A 44 -3.77 52.43 9.81
N ARG A 45 -2.78 53.11 9.24
CA ARG A 45 -1.90 52.55 8.20
C ARG A 45 -0.94 51.50 8.77
N GLY A 46 -0.46 51.68 9.99
CA GLY A 46 0.34 50.70 10.72
C GLY A 46 -0.46 49.42 11.02
N GLU A 47 -1.68 49.57 11.53
CA GLU A 47 -2.62 48.47 11.77
C GLU A 47 -2.94 47.71 10.48
N LEU A 48 -3.27 48.42 9.38
CA LEU A 48 -3.55 47.78 8.10
C LEU A 48 -2.36 47.00 7.54
N ARG A 49 -1.13 47.52 7.71
CA ARG A 49 0.08 46.80 7.33
C ARG A 49 0.31 45.56 8.18
N ALA A 50 0.16 45.68 9.50
CA ALA A 50 0.29 44.52 10.40
C ALA A 50 -0.74 43.42 10.08
N ILE A 51 -1.99 43.80 9.83
CA ILE A 51 -3.06 42.87 9.41
C ILE A 51 -2.70 42.20 8.08
N GLN A 52 -2.14 42.95 7.13
CA GLN A 52 -1.76 42.42 5.83
C GLN A 52 -0.58 41.44 5.93
N ASP A 53 0.44 41.78 6.72
CA ASP A 53 1.59 40.92 6.98
C ASP A 53 1.18 39.62 7.70
N ASP A 54 0.28 39.72 8.69
CA ASP A 54 -0.24 38.55 9.40
C ASP A 54 -1.11 37.68 8.48
N PHE A 55 -1.92 38.29 7.62
CA PHE A 55 -2.69 37.56 6.62
C PHE A 55 -1.80 36.81 5.62
N GLU A 56 -0.72 37.43 5.15
CA GLU A 56 0.25 36.78 4.26
C GLU A 56 0.95 35.59 4.94
N LYS A 57 1.33 35.73 6.21
CA LYS A 57 1.90 34.62 6.99
C LYS A 57 0.92 33.47 7.15
N VAL A 58 -0.33 33.76 7.54
CA VAL A 58 -1.37 32.74 7.71
C VAL A 58 -1.65 32.03 6.39
N LYS A 59 -1.75 32.79 5.29
CA LYS A 59 -1.92 32.22 3.95
C LYS A 59 -0.76 31.32 3.56
N SER A 60 0.48 31.73 3.82
CA SER A 60 1.68 30.93 3.53
C SER A 60 1.70 29.63 4.35
N GLN A 61 1.38 29.70 5.65
CA GLN A 61 1.30 28.52 6.52
C GLN A 61 0.20 27.55 6.05
N LEU A 62 -0.95 28.06 5.64
CA LEU A 62 -2.05 27.25 5.12
C LEU A 62 -1.65 26.55 3.80
N GLN A 63 -0.96 27.25 2.91
CA GLN A 63 -0.46 26.70 1.64
C GLN A 63 0.59 25.61 1.89
N GLU A 64 1.53 25.83 2.81
CA GLU A 64 2.54 24.85 3.18
C GLU A 64 1.93 23.59 3.80
N THR A 65 1.00 23.76 4.75
CA THR A 65 0.27 22.65 5.39
C THR A 65 -0.54 21.85 4.38
N THR A 66 -1.22 22.52 3.45
CA THR A 66 -2.00 21.87 2.38
C THR A 66 -1.09 21.09 1.44
N ARG A 67 0.04 21.67 1.03
CA ARG A 67 1.02 20.99 0.17
C ARG A 67 1.61 19.76 0.85
N LEU A 68 1.98 19.86 2.13
CA LEU A 68 2.51 18.75 2.91
C LEU A 68 1.48 17.62 3.06
N THR A 69 0.23 17.97 3.39
CA THR A 69 -0.88 17.01 3.50
C THR A 69 -1.14 16.30 2.17
N THR A 70 -1.16 17.05 1.07
CA THR A 70 -1.37 16.48 -0.27
C THR A 70 -0.21 15.55 -0.68
N ALA A 71 1.03 15.91 -0.34
CA ALA A 71 2.20 15.07 -0.60
C ALA A 71 2.13 13.76 0.20
N ILE A 72 1.85 13.84 1.51
CA ILE A 72 1.67 12.67 2.38
C ILE A 72 0.52 11.79 1.88
N GLN A 73 -0.61 12.39 1.54
CA GLN A 73 -1.77 11.65 1.05
C GLN A 73 -1.47 10.97 -0.30
N THR A 74 -0.72 11.64 -1.18
CA THR A 74 -0.28 11.05 -2.46
C THR A 74 0.67 9.88 -2.23
N GLU A 75 1.61 10.01 -1.29
CA GLU A 75 2.58 8.95 -0.95
C GLU A 75 1.90 7.75 -0.29
N ILE A 76 1.01 7.99 0.67
CA ILE A 76 0.17 6.95 1.29
C ILE A 76 -0.70 6.28 0.23
N THR A 77 -1.37 7.04 -0.64
CA THR A 77 -2.22 6.48 -1.69
C THR A 77 -1.42 5.61 -2.65
N LYS A 78 -0.20 6.01 -3.01
CA LYS A 78 0.71 5.19 -3.83
C LYS A 78 1.13 3.91 -3.11
N GLY A 79 1.54 4.01 -1.84
CA GLY A 79 1.94 2.84 -1.04
C GLY A 79 0.80 1.85 -0.87
N VAL A 80 -0.38 2.32 -0.47
CA VAL A 80 -1.59 1.51 -0.33
C VAL A 80 -1.99 0.88 -1.65
N TRP A 81 -1.91 1.61 -2.77
CA TRP A 81 -2.23 1.07 -4.09
C TRP A 81 -1.25 -0.04 -4.51
N VAL A 82 0.05 0.14 -4.29
CA VAL A 82 1.06 -0.89 -4.59
C VAL A 82 0.82 -2.15 -3.76
N GLU A 83 0.55 -2.00 -2.45
CA GLU A 83 0.25 -3.14 -1.58
C GLU A 83 -1.06 -3.83 -1.97
N GLN A 84 -2.08 -3.07 -2.37
CA GLN A 84 -3.32 -3.63 -2.90
C GLN A 84 -3.08 -4.43 -4.18
N GLN A 85 -2.30 -3.90 -5.13
CA GLN A 85 -1.95 -4.62 -6.36
C GLN A 85 -1.14 -5.90 -6.08
N ARG A 86 -0.21 -5.85 -5.12
CA ARG A 86 0.52 -7.05 -4.68
C ARG A 86 -0.40 -8.08 -4.06
N TRP A 87 -1.34 -7.65 -3.21
CA TRP A 87 -2.31 -8.54 -2.58
C TRP A 87 -3.24 -9.18 -3.62
N GLU A 88 -3.74 -8.40 -4.58
CA GLU A 88 -4.58 -8.91 -5.68
C GLU A 88 -3.83 -9.96 -6.50
N LEU A 89 -2.57 -9.70 -6.86
CA LEU A 89 -1.75 -10.64 -7.60
C LEU A 89 -1.47 -11.93 -6.81
N ARG A 90 -1.15 -11.83 -5.52
CA ARG A 90 -0.99 -13.01 -4.64
C ARG A 90 -2.26 -13.83 -4.58
N ARG A 91 -3.42 -13.18 -4.38
CA ARG A 91 -4.72 -13.85 -4.35
C ARG A 91 -4.98 -14.61 -5.65
N ASP A 92 -4.70 -13.99 -6.79
CA ASP A 92 -4.93 -14.60 -8.09
C ASP A 92 -3.99 -15.79 -8.33
N LEU A 93 -2.73 -15.69 -7.92
CA LEU A 93 -1.77 -16.81 -7.95
C LEU A 93 -2.22 -17.97 -7.05
N TYR A 94 -2.57 -17.70 -5.79
CA TYR A 94 -3.07 -18.72 -4.87
C TYR A 94 -4.34 -19.38 -5.39
N THR A 95 -5.26 -18.61 -5.96
CA THR A 95 -6.50 -19.15 -6.55
C THR A 95 -6.19 -20.09 -7.72
N ALA A 96 -5.27 -19.71 -8.60
CA ALA A 96 -4.86 -20.54 -9.72
C ALA A 96 -4.15 -21.83 -9.26
N LEU A 97 -3.27 -21.74 -8.27
CA LEU A 97 -2.61 -22.90 -7.66
C LEU A 97 -3.61 -23.86 -7.03
N LEU A 98 -4.51 -23.36 -6.18
CA LEU A 98 -5.53 -24.17 -5.51
C LEU A 98 -6.46 -24.86 -6.52
N LYS A 99 -6.83 -24.16 -7.60
CA LYS A 99 -7.62 -24.75 -8.68
C LYS A 99 -6.90 -25.93 -9.33
N ASN A 100 -5.64 -25.76 -9.74
CA ASN A 100 -4.88 -26.81 -10.41
C ASN A 100 -4.53 -27.97 -9.45
N LEU A 101 -4.20 -27.68 -8.18
CA LEU A 101 -3.97 -28.72 -7.17
C LEU A 101 -5.25 -29.51 -6.87
N SER A 102 -6.41 -28.84 -6.83
CA SER A 102 -7.70 -29.53 -6.69
C SER A 102 -8.00 -30.42 -7.89
N GLU A 103 -7.65 -29.99 -9.11
CA GLU A 103 -7.80 -30.79 -10.33
C GLU A 103 -6.87 -32.01 -10.31
N ALA A 104 -5.61 -31.85 -9.89
CA ALA A 104 -4.66 -32.95 -9.70
C ALA A 104 -5.19 -33.97 -8.67
N LYS A 105 -5.64 -33.51 -7.49
CA LYS A 105 -6.27 -34.37 -6.47
C LYS A 105 -7.45 -35.14 -7.04
N TYR A 106 -8.33 -34.46 -7.74
CA TYR A 106 -9.54 -35.06 -8.31
C TYR A 106 -9.18 -36.14 -9.34
N THR A 107 -8.36 -35.80 -10.34
CA THR A 107 -7.98 -36.71 -11.43
C THR A 107 -7.24 -37.93 -10.92
N LEU A 108 -6.26 -37.77 -10.02
CA LEU A 108 -5.55 -38.89 -9.38
C LEU A 108 -6.50 -39.78 -8.56
N SER A 109 -7.46 -39.19 -7.85
CA SER A 109 -8.49 -39.95 -7.13
C SER A 109 -9.37 -40.77 -8.07
N GLN A 110 -9.67 -40.25 -9.26
CA GLN A 110 -10.44 -41.00 -10.27
C GLN A 110 -9.63 -42.14 -10.87
N VAL A 111 -8.33 -41.94 -11.12
CA VAL A 111 -7.43 -43.00 -11.59
C VAL A 111 -7.38 -44.14 -10.56
N ILE A 112 -7.17 -43.83 -9.28
CA ILE A 112 -7.15 -44.86 -8.23
C ILE A 112 -8.48 -45.61 -8.17
N LYS A 113 -9.62 -44.92 -8.26
CA LYS A 113 -10.93 -45.58 -8.32
C LYS A 113 -11.07 -46.49 -9.54
N ALA A 114 -10.54 -46.07 -10.69
CA ALA A 114 -10.57 -46.86 -11.92
C ALA A 114 -9.72 -48.13 -11.82
N GLU A 115 -8.55 -48.03 -11.19
CA GLU A 115 -7.63 -49.15 -10.92
C GLU A 115 -8.17 -50.11 -9.86
N THR A 116 -8.91 -49.59 -8.89
CA THR A 116 -9.66 -50.42 -7.95
C THR A 116 -10.86 -51.06 -8.67
N ARG A 117 -11.34 -52.21 -8.17
CA ARG A 117 -12.51 -52.95 -8.72
C ARG A 117 -13.84 -52.19 -8.64
N GLU A 118 -13.82 -50.88 -8.42
CA GLU A 118 -14.99 -50.01 -8.37
C GLU A 118 -15.41 -49.52 -9.76
N PHE A 119 -14.55 -49.61 -10.78
CA PHE A 119 -14.90 -49.25 -12.16
C PHE A 119 -15.89 -50.23 -12.78
N LYS A 120 -16.97 -49.69 -13.35
CA LYS A 120 -17.99 -50.47 -14.08
C LYS A 120 -17.84 -50.19 -15.57
N GLY A 121 -17.01 -50.98 -16.25
CA GLY A 121 -16.80 -50.90 -17.70
C GLY A 121 -15.91 -52.03 -18.19
N SER A 122 -15.74 -52.11 -19.51
CA SER A 122 -14.73 -52.96 -20.14
C SER A 122 -13.31 -52.51 -19.80
N ASP A 123 -12.33 -53.39 -19.98
CA ASP A 123 -10.92 -53.04 -19.78
C ASP A 123 -10.49 -51.88 -20.70
N GLU A 124 -10.97 -51.86 -21.95
CA GLU A 124 -10.70 -50.76 -22.90
C GLU A 124 -11.27 -49.42 -22.43
N GLU A 125 -12.50 -49.40 -21.89
CA GLU A 125 -13.10 -48.20 -21.32
C GLU A 125 -12.34 -47.70 -20.08
N ARG A 126 -11.86 -48.64 -19.24
CA ARG A 126 -11.04 -48.30 -18.07
C ARG A 126 -9.71 -47.66 -18.48
N ASP A 127 -9.04 -48.24 -19.48
CA ASP A 127 -7.74 -47.76 -19.94
C ASP A 127 -7.88 -46.38 -20.60
N ASN A 128 -8.90 -46.19 -21.44
CA ASN A 128 -9.20 -44.89 -22.04
C ASN A 128 -9.52 -43.82 -20.97
N PHE A 129 -10.34 -44.17 -19.98
CA PHE A 129 -10.65 -43.26 -18.87
C PHE A 129 -9.41 -42.89 -18.06
N THR A 130 -8.57 -43.87 -17.73
CA THR A 130 -7.35 -43.68 -16.96
C THR A 130 -6.38 -42.76 -17.71
N ASN A 131 -6.17 -42.99 -19.00
CA ASN A 131 -5.33 -42.14 -19.84
C ASN A 131 -5.84 -40.69 -19.92
N ASP A 132 -7.16 -40.48 -20.04
CA ASP A 132 -7.76 -39.14 -20.04
C ASP A 132 -7.52 -38.41 -18.70
N MET A 133 -7.72 -39.10 -17.57
CA MET A 133 -7.48 -38.51 -16.25
C MET A 133 -5.99 -38.20 -16.00
N LEU A 134 -5.08 -39.08 -16.44
CA LEU A 134 -3.65 -38.84 -16.33
C LEU A 134 -3.19 -37.65 -17.18
N GLU A 135 -3.74 -37.51 -18.39
CA GLU A 135 -3.44 -36.36 -19.26
C GLU A 135 -3.93 -35.05 -18.63
N ARG A 136 -5.13 -35.05 -18.04
CA ARG A 136 -5.64 -33.89 -17.29
C ARG A 136 -4.75 -33.53 -16.09
N ASN A 137 -4.29 -34.54 -15.33
CA ASN A 137 -3.36 -34.33 -14.23
C ASN A 137 -2.03 -33.72 -14.72
N ARG A 138 -1.51 -34.23 -15.85
CA ARG A 138 -0.28 -33.71 -16.48
C ARG A 138 -0.45 -32.23 -16.85
N ILE A 139 -1.57 -31.87 -17.47
CA ILE A 139 -1.89 -30.47 -17.81
C ILE A 139 -1.96 -29.61 -16.55
N ALA A 140 -2.67 -30.05 -15.51
CA ALA A 140 -2.75 -29.30 -14.24
C ALA A 140 -1.38 -29.08 -13.60
N SER A 141 -0.52 -30.11 -13.61
CA SER A 141 0.85 -30.04 -13.08
C SER A 141 1.72 -29.08 -13.89
N GLN A 142 1.59 -29.08 -15.22
CA GLN A 142 2.31 -28.15 -16.09
C GLN A 142 1.89 -26.71 -15.86
N GLU A 143 0.58 -26.45 -15.65
CA GLU A 143 0.08 -25.13 -15.32
C GLU A 143 0.62 -24.64 -13.97
N ILE A 144 0.72 -25.52 -12.97
CA ILE A 144 1.35 -25.20 -11.67
C ILE A 144 2.82 -24.81 -11.86
N GLU A 145 3.59 -25.62 -12.62
CA GLU A 145 5.00 -25.33 -12.91
C GLU A 145 5.15 -23.98 -13.66
N ASN A 146 4.29 -23.72 -14.66
CA ASN A 146 4.28 -22.47 -15.41
C ASN A 146 4.01 -21.27 -14.50
N LEU A 147 3.03 -21.38 -13.60
CA LEU A 147 2.72 -20.33 -12.63
C LEU A 147 3.92 -20.01 -11.75
N ILE A 148 4.64 -21.02 -11.25
CA ILE A 148 5.84 -20.81 -10.43
C ILE A 148 6.93 -20.09 -11.22
N HIS A 149 7.28 -20.61 -12.40
CA HIS A 149 8.42 -20.12 -13.17
C HIS A 149 8.24 -18.67 -13.66
N HIS A 150 7.03 -18.26 -14.01
CA HIS A 150 6.81 -16.94 -14.60
C HIS A 150 6.53 -15.86 -13.56
N THR A 151 5.75 -16.19 -12.53
CA THR A 151 5.21 -15.17 -11.62
C THR A 151 5.32 -15.58 -10.15
N GLY A 152 5.20 -16.87 -9.83
CA GLY A 152 5.18 -17.38 -8.47
C GLY A 152 6.44 -17.04 -7.67
N VAL A 153 7.63 -17.16 -8.26
CA VAL A 153 8.92 -16.87 -7.59
C VAL A 153 9.00 -15.45 -7.01
N LEU A 154 8.28 -14.48 -7.59
CA LEU A 154 8.34 -13.09 -7.15
C LEU A 154 7.35 -12.75 -6.04
N PHE A 155 6.24 -13.50 -5.95
CA PHE A 155 5.08 -13.07 -5.15
C PHE A 155 4.65 -14.08 -4.09
N LEU A 156 4.96 -15.37 -4.27
CA LEU A 156 4.67 -16.42 -3.32
C LEU A 156 5.73 -16.46 -2.21
N SER A 157 5.33 -16.90 -1.02
CA SER A 157 6.27 -17.16 0.07
C SER A 157 7.19 -18.34 -0.26
N SER A 158 8.35 -18.41 0.40
CA SER A 158 9.26 -19.54 0.26
C SER A 158 8.60 -20.86 0.67
N GLU A 159 7.73 -20.81 1.68
CA GLU A 159 6.95 -21.97 2.14
C GLU A 159 6.02 -22.48 1.04
N ALA A 160 5.25 -21.61 0.37
CA ALA A 160 4.42 -22.01 -0.76
C ALA A 160 5.25 -22.62 -1.91
N LEU A 161 6.39 -22.02 -2.22
CA LEU A 161 7.28 -22.54 -3.27
C LEU A 161 7.85 -23.92 -2.93
N GLU A 162 8.23 -24.14 -1.67
CA GLU A 162 8.73 -25.42 -1.18
C GLU A 162 7.65 -26.51 -1.24
N THR A 163 6.44 -26.21 -0.76
CA THR A 163 5.29 -27.13 -0.84
C THR A 163 5.01 -27.55 -2.28
N ILE A 164 4.96 -26.59 -3.22
CA ILE A 164 4.67 -26.92 -4.62
C ILE A 164 5.83 -27.68 -5.26
N ASN A 165 7.07 -27.31 -4.97
CA ASN A 165 8.25 -28.03 -5.49
C ASN A 165 8.29 -29.47 -4.97
N THR A 166 7.87 -29.70 -3.72
CA THR A 166 7.74 -31.03 -3.15
C THR A 166 6.69 -31.85 -3.89
N PHE A 167 5.53 -31.25 -4.22
CA PHE A 167 4.51 -31.90 -5.05
C PHE A 167 5.03 -32.23 -6.46
N LEU A 168 5.59 -31.25 -7.19
CA LEU A 168 6.07 -31.45 -8.56
C LEU A 168 7.23 -32.45 -8.68
N ASN A 169 7.95 -32.71 -7.58
CA ASN A 169 9.04 -33.67 -7.53
C ASN A 169 8.74 -34.87 -6.63
N ALA A 170 7.48 -35.11 -6.29
CA ALA A 170 7.07 -36.14 -5.33
C ALA A 170 7.64 -37.53 -5.70
N GLU A 171 7.54 -37.92 -6.97
CA GLU A 171 8.09 -39.19 -7.45
C GLU A 171 9.62 -39.25 -7.35
N LYS A 172 10.33 -38.18 -7.72
CA LYS A 172 11.80 -38.13 -7.61
C LYS A 172 12.25 -38.24 -6.16
N LEU A 173 11.53 -37.58 -5.25
CA LEU A 173 11.79 -37.63 -3.82
C LEU A 173 11.54 -39.02 -3.25
N ARG A 174 10.47 -39.71 -3.69
CA ARG A 174 10.19 -41.10 -3.31
C ARG A 174 11.32 -42.04 -3.74
N ILE A 175 11.74 -41.98 -5.00
CA ILE A 175 12.83 -42.82 -5.51
C ILE A 175 14.11 -42.59 -4.72
N LYS A 176 14.46 -41.32 -4.47
CA LYS A 176 15.63 -40.97 -3.66
C LYS A 176 15.54 -41.52 -2.22
N GLN A 177 14.36 -41.47 -1.60
CA GLN A 177 14.16 -42.04 -0.25
C GLN A 177 14.37 -43.56 -0.24
N LEU A 178 13.96 -44.26 -1.30
CA LEU A 178 14.22 -45.70 -1.45
C LEU A 178 15.72 -45.98 -1.60
N GLU A 179 16.44 -45.21 -2.41
CA GLU A 179 17.90 -45.30 -2.56
C GLU A 179 18.63 -45.06 -1.23
N ASP A 180 18.23 -44.03 -0.49
CA ASP A 180 18.83 -43.65 0.80
C ASP A 180 18.51 -44.66 1.92
N SER A 181 17.46 -45.48 1.77
CA SER A 181 17.07 -46.50 2.76
C SER A 181 18.01 -47.72 2.80
N GLY A 182 18.87 -47.88 1.80
CA GLY A 182 19.76 -49.04 1.67
C GLY A 182 19.06 -50.32 1.21
N ALA A 183 17.84 -50.20 0.65
CA ALA A 183 17.15 -51.30 -0.01
C ALA A 183 18.00 -51.87 -1.16
N ASP A 184 17.87 -53.18 -1.41
CA ASP A 184 18.57 -53.81 -2.54
C ASP A 184 18.05 -53.25 -3.86
N TYR A 185 18.90 -53.17 -4.88
CA TYR A 185 18.55 -52.63 -6.20
C TYR A 185 17.35 -53.35 -6.82
N ALA A 186 17.22 -54.67 -6.58
CA ALA A 186 16.06 -55.44 -7.04
C ALA A 186 14.74 -55.01 -6.35
N GLU A 187 14.81 -54.67 -5.07
CA GLU A 187 13.68 -54.19 -4.27
C GLU A 187 13.30 -52.76 -4.68
N ILE A 188 14.29 -51.88 -4.83
CA ILE A 188 14.10 -50.51 -5.36
C ILE A 188 13.48 -50.57 -6.76
N SER A 189 13.97 -51.43 -7.66
CA SER A 189 13.42 -51.54 -9.02
C SER A 189 11.99 -52.05 -9.01
N ALA A 190 11.63 -52.99 -8.15
CA ALA A 190 10.27 -53.52 -8.07
C ALA A 190 9.29 -52.48 -7.48
N GLU A 191 9.70 -51.74 -6.45
CA GLU A 191 8.88 -50.69 -5.84
C GLU A 191 8.83 -49.41 -6.67
N ALA A 192 9.91 -49.05 -7.35
CA ALA A 192 9.95 -47.89 -8.25
C ALA A 192 9.03 -48.10 -9.45
N THR A 193 8.93 -49.32 -9.98
CA THR A 193 8.09 -49.67 -11.13
C THR A 193 6.64 -49.98 -10.76
N SER A 194 6.31 -50.03 -9.46
CA SER A 194 4.95 -50.30 -9.01
C SER A 194 4.03 -49.11 -9.27
N TRP A 195 3.18 -49.26 -10.29
CA TRP A 195 2.17 -48.25 -10.67
C TRP A 195 1.28 -47.82 -9.50
N SER A 196 0.84 -48.76 -8.66
CA SER A 196 0.00 -48.45 -7.51
C SER A 196 0.73 -47.62 -6.45
N LEU A 197 2.03 -47.87 -6.22
CA LEU A 197 2.82 -47.10 -5.26
C LEU A 197 3.10 -45.69 -5.79
N HIS A 198 3.37 -45.56 -7.09
CA HIS A 198 3.51 -44.27 -7.74
C HIS A 198 2.23 -43.43 -7.58
N LEU A 199 1.07 -44.00 -7.92
CA LEU A 199 -0.21 -43.30 -7.77
C LEU A 199 -0.54 -42.91 -6.33
N ASP A 200 -0.29 -43.78 -5.35
CA ASP A 200 -0.51 -43.48 -3.92
C ASP A 200 0.38 -42.32 -3.43
N ASN A 201 1.63 -42.28 -3.90
CA ASN A 201 2.56 -41.21 -3.59
C ASN A 201 2.10 -39.88 -4.20
N GLU A 202 1.75 -39.88 -5.48
CA GLU A 202 1.29 -38.68 -6.21
C GLU A 202 0.00 -38.11 -5.61
N ILE A 203 -1.00 -38.96 -5.32
CA ILE A 203 -2.23 -38.48 -4.69
C ILE A 203 -1.93 -37.91 -3.30
N ARG A 204 -1.10 -38.57 -2.49
CA ARG A 204 -0.76 -38.09 -1.15
C ARG A 204 -0.07 -36.73 -1.23
N ALA A 205 0.89 -36.57 -2.14
CA ALA A 205 1.57 -35.31 -2.37
C ALA A 205 0.60 -34.20 -2.80
N ALA A 206 -0.35 -34.50 -3.70
CA ALA A 206 -1.37 -33.54 -4.12
C ALA A 206 -2.27 -33.10 -2.96
N TYR A 207 -2.67 -34.03 -2.07
CA TYR A 207 -3.47 -33.73 -0.89
C TYR A 207 -2.73 -32.84 0.10
N ILE A 208 -1.50 -33.21 0.46
CA ILE A 208 -0.64 -32.44 1.37
C ILE A 208 -0.42 -31.03 0.81
N ALA A 209 -0.03 -30.92 -0.46
CA ALA A 209 0.26 -29.64 -1.08
C ALA A 209 -0.96 -28.72 -1.14
N TYR A 210 -2.15 -29.26 -1.44
CA TYR A 210 -3.37 -28.46 -1.41
C TYR A 210 -3.65 -27.91 -0.01
N ASP A 211 -3.60 -28.76 1.02
CA ASP A 211 -3.94 -28.36 2.39
C ASP A 211 -2.92 -27.35 2.95
N GLU A 212 -1.63 -27.57 2.69
CA GLU A 212 -0.56 -26.63 3.03
C GLU A 212 -0.72 -25.29 2.31
N ILE A 213 -0.97 -25.30 0.99
CA ILE A 213 -1.19 -24.05 0.23
C ILE A 213 -2.42 -23.30 0.71
N VAL A 214 -3.49 -23.97 1.14
CA VAL A 214 -4.64 -23.29 1.77
C VAL A 214 -4.19 -22.55 3.04
N ASN A 215 -3.36 -23.16 3.87
CA ASN A 215 -2.89 -22.55 5.12
C ASN A 215 -1.94 -21.38 4.85
N VAL A 216 -0.97 -21.57 3.96
CA VAL A 216 -0.03 -20.52 3.54
C VAL A 216 -0.77 -19.35 2.90
N ALA A 217 -1.74 -19.61 2.03
CA ALA A 217 -2.56 -18.57 1.39
C ALA A 217 -3.35 -17.75 2.42
N LYS A 218 -3.93 -18.39 3.44
CA LYS A 218 -4.64 -17.68 4.51
C LYS A 218 -3.69 -16.75 5.29
N ALA A 219 -2.50 -17.22 5.60
CA ALA A 219 -1.48 -16.44 6.31
C ALA A 219 -1.00 -15.25 5.46
N ASP A 220 -0.60 -15.50 4.21
CA ASP A 220 -0.07 -14.48 3.30
C ASP A 220 -1.09 -13.41 2.91
N LEU A 221 -2.35 -13.78 2.80
CA LEU A 221 -3.45 -12.87 2.46
C LEU A 221 -4.10 -12.24 3.70
N GLN A 222 -3.63 -12.57 4.91
CA GLN A 222 -4.17 -12.08 6.18
C GLN A 222 -5.68 -12.35 6.34
N ILE A 223 -6.13 -13.50 5.84
CA ILE A 223 -7.53 -13.93 5.96
C ILE A 223 -7.67 -14.62 7.31
N ASN A 224 -8.19 -13.90 8.30
CA ASN A 224 -8.52 -14.48 9.61
C ASN A 224 -9.59 -15.57 9.43
N GLY A 225 -9.27 -16.79 9.86
CA GLY A 225 -10.15 -17.96 9.80
C GLY A 225 -11.20 -18.01 10.90
#